data_AF-E6LQ22-F1
#
_entry.id   AF-E6LQ22-F1
#
_cell.length_a   1.000
_cell.length_b   1.000
_cell.length_c   1.000
_cell.angle_alpha   90.00
_cell.angle_beta   90.00
_cell.angle_gamma   90.00
#
_symmetry.space_group_name_H-M   'P 1'
#
loop_
_entity.id
_entity.type
_entity.pdbx_description
1 polymer ?
#
loop_
_entity_poly.entity_id
_entity_poly.type
_entity_poly.pdbx_seq_one_letter_code
_entity_poly.pdbx_strand_id
1 'polypeptide(L)'
;MKDKTVLEMYLEDMKAIKEIDEKEIKELTDALLHGDESARNRLIEGHMMYAVKLIKPFIGCGEEMSDLISESHLALTMAVMEYSHGDLKSQIKSRVEKRLNEIADEEKSKKDASNKLADRINELMDVSSALASDIGKEATLEELSERLQIPKDEVEELLKISLNAINLEKN
;
A
#
# COMPACT_ATOMS: atom_id res chain seq x y z
N MET A 1 11.80 15.23 -27.08
CA MET A 1 12.51 14.80 -25.86
C MET A 1 11.41 14.50 -24.86
N LYS A 2 11.24 13.28 -24.36
CA LYS A 2 10.25 13.03 -23.29
C LYS A 2 10.82 13.63 -22.01
N ASP A 3 10.07 14.53 -21.37
CA ASP A 3 10.43 15.00 -20.04
C ASP A 3 10.45 13.80 -19.10
N LYS A 4 11.58 13.61 -18.41
CA LYS A 4 11.72 12.55 -17.42
C LYS A 4 10.83 12.87 -16.22
N THR A 5 10.15 11.85 -15.72
CA THR A 5 9.39 11.97 -14.46
C THR A 5 10.35 12.14 -13.28
N VAL A 6 9.88 12.71 -12.17
CA VAL A 6 10.64 12.84 -10.92
C VAL A 6 11.17 11.46 -10.46
N LEU A 7 10.36 10.41 -10.64
CA LEU A 7 10.73 9.05 -10.31
C LEU A 7 11.87 8.51 -11.21
N GLU A 8 11.84 8.81 -12.51
CA GLU A 8 12.92 8.43 -13.42
C GLU A 8 14.24 9.12 -13.06
N MET A 9 14.19 10.40 -12.70
CA MET A 9 15.37 11.13 -12.22
C MET A 9 15.94 10.49 -10.95
N TYR A 10 15.08 10.19 -9.97
CA TYR A 10 15.48 9.53 -8.73
C TYR A 10 16.13 8.16 -8.96
N LEU A 11 15.57 7.35 -9.86
CA LEU A 11 16.12 6.04 -10.22
C LEU A 11 17.46 6.14 -10.95
N GLU A 12 17.69 7.21 -11.72
CA GLU A 12 18.98 7.47 -12.35
C GLU A 12 20.05 7.87 -11.35
N ASP A 13 19.73 8.76 -10.41
CA ASP A 13 20.63 9.16 -9.33
C ASP A 13 21.03 7.93 -8.48
N MET A 14 20.09 7.05 -8.16
CA MET A 14 20.41 5.81 -7.44
C MET A 14 21.27 4.83 -8.23
N LYS A 15 21.16 4.79 -9.56
CA LYS A 15 22.05 3.95 -10.39
C LYS A 15 23.48 4.48 -10.41
N ALA A 16 23.69 5.76 -10.13
CA ALA A 16 25.03 6.35 -10.02
C ALA A 16 25.70 6.04 -8.67
N ILE A 17 24.96 5.53 -7.68
CA ILE A 17 25.53 5.11 -6.39
C ILE A 17 26.47 3.93 -6.61
N LYS A 18 27.70 4.04 -6.09
CA LYS A 18 28.70 2.99 -6.17
C LYS A 18 28.20 1.73 -5.46
N GLU A 19 28.13 0.62 -6.19
CA GLU A 19 27.88 -0.69 -5.60
C GLU A 19 28.94 -1.03 -4.54
N ILE A 20 28.52 -1.68 -3.45
CA ILE A 20 29.40 -2.24 -2.42
C ILE A 20 29.68 -3.70 -2.76
N ASP A 21 30.95 -4.09 -2.74
CA ASP A 21 31.34 -5.49 -2.88
C ASP A 21 31.26 -6.24 -1.54
N GLU A 22 31.43 -7.57 -1.57
CA GLU A 22 31.35 -8.40 -0.36
C GLU A 22 32.41 -8.05 0.69
N LYS A 23 33.58 -7.57 0.26
CA LYS A 23 34.66 -7.15 1.17
C LYS A 23 34.28 -5.85 1.87
N GLU A 24 33.79 -4.87 1.11
CA GLU A 24 33.29 -3.58 1.60
C GLU A 24 32.12 -3.81 2.55
N ILE A 25 31.18 -4.71 2.24
CA ILE A 25 30.07 -5.07 3.17
C ILE A 25 30.61 -5.58 4.51
N LYS A 26 31.62 -6.47 4.50
CA LYS A 26 32.19 -7.02 5.73
C LYS A 26 32.90 -5.96 6.57
N GLU A 27 33.66 -5.08 5.92
CA GLU A 27 34.35 -3.97 6.60
C GLU A 27 33.34 -2.97 7.19
N LEU A 28 32.31 -2.61 6.44
CA LEU A 28 31.28 -1.67 6.89
C LEU A 28 30.39 -2.25 8.00
N THR A 29 30.03 -3.54 7.92
CA THR A 29 29.25 -4.19 8.98
C THR A 29 30.05 -4.30 10.28
N ASP A 30 31.36 -4.56 10.20
CA ASP A 30 32.23 -4.54 11.38
C ASP A 30 32.33 -3.12 11.98
N ALA A 31 32.57 -2.10 11.14
CA ALA A 31 32.62 -0.70 11.59
C ALA A 31 31.29 -0.23 12.21
N LEU A 32 30.16 -0.63 11.61
CA LEU A 32 28.82 -0.36 12.15
C LEU A 32 28.65 -0.92 13.56
N LEU A 33 29.10 -2.16 13.81
CA LEU A 33 29.03 -2.80 15.13
C LEU A 33 29.94 -2.11 16.17
N HIS A 34 30.98 -1.41 15.72
CA HIS A 34 31.82 -0.57 16.57
C HIS A 34 31.30 0.87 16.73
N GLY A 35 30.11 1.18 16.20
CA GLY A 35 29.43 2.48 16.35
C GLY A 35 29.74 3.51 15.28
N ASP A 36 30.28 3.10 14.12
CA ASP A 36 30.53 4.00 13.00
C ASP A 36 29.24 4.32 12.22
N GLU A 37 28.70 5.52 12.45
CA GLU A 37 27.52 6.03 11.74
C GLU A 37 27.78 6.24 10.23
N SER A 38 29.02 6.48 9.81
CA SER A 38 29.34 6.62 8.38
C SER A 38 29.21 5.28 7.66
N ALA A 39 29.54 4.18 8.35
CA ALA A 39 29.35 2.84 7.83
C ALA A 39 27.86 2.51 7.64
N ARG A 40 27.00 2.98 8.55
CA ARG A 40 25.53 2.86 8.44
C ARG A 40 25.03 3.49 7.14
N ASN A 41 25.37 4.76 6.91
CA ASN A 41 24.91 5.50 5.74
C ASN A 41 25.39 4.83 4.44
N ARG A 42 26.66 4.41 4.40
CA ARG A 42 27.21 3.72 3.25
C ARG A 42 26.53 2.37 2.97
N LEU A 43 26.19 1.61 4.02
CA LEU A 43 25.44 0.35 3.90
C LEU A 43 24.02 0.58 3.37
N ILE A 44 23.35 1.65 3.80
CA ILE A 44 22.02 2.03 3.29
C ILE A 44 22.14 2.38 1.81
N GLU A 45 23.00 3.35 1.46
CA GLU A 45 23.20 3.81 0.08
C GLU A 45 23.54 2.66 -0.88
N GLY A 46 24.50 1.80 -0.49
CA GLY A 46 24.95 0.68 -1.31
C GLY A 46 23.88 -0.40 -1.54
N HIS A 47 22.83 -0.45 -0.72
CA HIS A 47 21.72 -1.40 -0.85
C HIS A 47 20.42 -0.77 -1.38
N MET A 48 20.36 0.55 -1.62
CA MET A 48 19.13 1.21 -2.10
C MET A 48 18.59 0.57 -3.39
N MET A 49 19.47 0.32 -4.36
CA MET A 49 19.08 -0.31 -5.63
C MET A 49 18.75 -1.80 -5.47
N TYR A 50 19.33 -2.46 -4.45
CA TYR A 50 18.94 -3.83 -4.11
C TYR A 50 17.51 -3.86 -3.56
N ALA A 51 17.14 -2.96 -2.65
CA ALA A 51 15.77 -2.84 -2.14
C ALA A 51 14.76 -2.55 -3.26
N VAL A 52 15.07 -1.62 -4.18
CA VAL A 52 14.23 -1.34 -5.37
C VAL A 52 14.04 -2.59 -6.24
N LYS A 53 15.07 -3.43 -6.40
CA LYS A 53 14.93 -4.68 -7.18
C LYS A 53 13.95 -5.67 -6.55
N LEU A 54 13.77 -5.63 -5.22
CA LEU A 54 12.87 -6.52 -4.49
C LEU A 54 11.38 -6.16 -4.66
N ILE A 55 11.05 -4.94 -5.09
CA ILE A 55 9.65 -4.52 -5.25
C ILE A 55 8.96 -5.16 -6.46
N LYS A 56 9.72 -5.68 -7.43
CA LYS A 56 9.20 -6.14 -8.72
C LYS A 56 7.98 -7.07 -8.63
N PRO A 57 7.93 -8.07 -7.73
CA PRO A 57 6.76 -8.95 -7.60
C PRO A 57 5.49 -8.25 -7.09
N PHE A 58 5.64 -7.08 -6.47
CA PHE A 58 4.57 -6.33 -5.80
C PHE A 58 4.01 -5.19 -6.65
N ILE A 59 4.64 -4.91 -7.80
CA ILE A 59 4.13 -3.90 -8.75
C ILE A 59 2.75 -4.34 -9.25
N GLY A 60 1.78 -3.44 -9.17
CA GLY A 60 0.40 -3.70 -9.60
C GLY A 60 -0.49 -4.36 -8.55
N CYS A 61 -0.04 -4.46 -7.29
CA CYS A 61 -0.88 -4.94 -6.18
C CYS A 61 -1.90 -3.90 -5.66
N GLY A 62 -1.96 -2.70 -6.23
CA GLY A 62 -2.86 -1.61 -5.82
C GLY A 62 -2.11 -0.34 -5.45
N GLU A 63 -0.92 -0.49 -4.86
CA GLU A 63 -0.06 0.60 -4.42
C GLU A 63 0.75 1.25 -5.56
N GLU A 64 1.04 2.56 -5.46
CA GLU A 64 1.89 3.27 -6.42
C GLU A 64 3.35 2.81 -6.33
N MET A 65 4.07 2.79 -7.46
CA MET A 65 5.47 2.37 -7.51
C MET A 65 6.38 3.23 -6.62
N SER A 66 6.12 4.53 -6.52
CA SER A 66 6.85 5.45 -5.62
C SER A 66 6.74 5.06 -4.16
N ASP A 67 5.57 4.59 -3.74
CA ASP A 67 5.29 4.22 -2.36
C ASP A 67 5.96 2.88 -2.03
N LEU A 68 5.88 1.90 -2.94
CA LEU A 68 6.62 0.64 -2.81
C LEU A 68 8.15 0.87 -2.70
N ILE A 69 8.69 1.83 -3.47
CA ILE A 69 10.11 2.19 -3.38
C ILE A 69 10.42 2.79 -2.01
N SER A 70 9.63 3.77 -1.57
CA SER A 70 9.83 4.46 -0.29
C SER A 70 9.76 3.49 0.89
N GLU A 71 8.79 2.58 0.89
CA GLU A 71 8.61 1.55 1.90
C GLU A 71 9.75 0.52 1.89
N SER A 72 10.24 0.15 0.71
CA SER A 72 11.42 -0.71 0.60
C SER A 72 12.68 -0.05 1.18
N HIS A 73 12.84 1.26 1.01
CA HIS A 73 13.97 2.03 1.57
C HIS A 73 13.85 2.20 3.07
N LEU A 74 12.65 2.40 3.59
CA LEU A 74 12.40 2.44 5.03
C LEU A 74 12.75 1.09 5.68
N ALA A 75 12.25 -0.02 5.12
CA ALA A 75 12.54 -1.36 5.61
C ALA A 75 14.04 -1.71 5.53
N LEU A 76 14.72 -1.29 4.46
CA LEU A 76 16.18 -1.37 4.34
C LEU A 76 16.87 -0.60 5.47
N THR A 77 16.49 0.66 5.69
CA THR A 77 17.09 1.51 6.71
C THR A 77 16.93 0.89 8.09
N MET A 78 15.73 0.41 8.43
CA MET A 78 15.47 -0.30 9.67
C MET A 78 16.31 -1.58 9.81
N ALA A 79 16.45 -2.36 8.72
CA ALA A 79 17.26 -3.57 8.74
C ALA A 79 18.74 -3.29 9.03
N VAL A 80 19.28 -2.18 8.50
CA VAL A 80 20.66 -1.76 8.80
C VAL A 80 20.77 -1.21 10.23
N MET A 81 19.80 -0.45 10.71
CA MET A 81 19.79 0.11 12.07
C MET A 81 19.70 -0.97 13.17
N GLU A 82 18.95 -2.04 12.91
CA GLU A 82 18.75 -3.16 13.85
C GLU A 82 19.80 -4.27 13.67
N TYR A 83 20.74 -4.12 12.72
CA TYR A 83 21.73 -5.13 12.42
C TYR A 83 22.67 -5.34 13.61
N SER A 84 22.84 -6.61 13.99
CA SER A 84 23.72 -7.01 15.10
C SER A 84 24.67 -8.16 14.74
N HIS A 85 24.26 -9.08 13.87
CA HIS A 85 25.07 -10.22 13.44
C HIS A 85 24.45 -10.89 12.20
N GLY A 86 25.17 -11.82 11.58
CA GLY A 86 24.68 -12.65 10.48
C GLY A 86 24.83 -11.99 9.09
N ASP A 87 24.10 -12.50 8.11
CA ASP A 87 24.14 -11.96 6.75
C ASP A 87 23.19 -10.76 6.62
N LEU A 88 23.75 -9.56 6.48
CA LEU A 88 22.96 -8.32 6.37
C LEU A 88 22.07 -8.33 5.13
N LYS A 89 22.57 -8.83 3.99
CA LYS A 89 21.83 -8.82 2.72
C LYS A 89 20.56 -9.67 2.77
N SER A 90 20.62 -10.83 3.43
CA SER A 90 19.45 -11.70 3.68
C SER A 90 18.47 -11.07 4.66
N GLN A 91 18.96 -10.37 5.69
CA GLN A 91 18.09 -9.65 6.63
C GLN A 91 17.35 -8.49 5.95
N ILE A 92 18.05 -7.69 5.15
CA ILE A 92 17.45 -6.65 4.31
C ILE A 92 16.36 -7.25 3.43
N LYS A 93 16.66 -8.35 2.74
CA LYS A 93 15.69 -9.03 1.87
C LYS A 93 14.43 -9.40 2.63
N SER A 94 14.58 -10.10 3.75
CA SER A 94 13.46 -10.56 4.56
C SER A 94 12.62 -9.40 5.08
N ARG A 95 13.24 -8.30 5.53
CA ARG A 95 12.53 -7.12 6.04
C ARG A 95 11.76 -6.39 4.95
N VAL A 96 12.40 -6.18 3.80
CA VAL A 96 11.76 -5.53 2.63
C VAL A 96 10.61 -6.38 2.11
N GLU A 97 10.81 -7.68 1.87
CA GLU A 97 9.74 -8.56 1.40
C GLU A 97 8.60 -8.66 2.41
N LYS A 98 8.88 -8.69 3.72
CA LYS A 98 7.85 -8.67 4.75
C LYS A 98 6.99 -7.41 4.64
N ARG A 99 7.61 -6.22 4.60
CA ARG A 99 6.87 -4.95 4.51
C ARG A 99 6.03 -4.87 3.24
N LEU A 100 6.57 -5.31 2.10
CA LEU A 100 5.85 -5.32 0.83
C LEU A 100 4.66 -6.29 0.82
N ASN A 101 4.76 -7.44 1.51
CA ASN A 101 3.61 -8.33 1.71
C ASN A 101 2.54 -7.69 2.60
N GLU A 102 2.94 -7.02 3.69
CA GLU A 102 2.00 -6.31 4.56
C GLU A 102 1.20 -5.25 3.77
N ILE A 103 1.87 -4.47 2.91
CA ILE A 103 1.20 -3.51 2.01
C ILE A 103 0.23 -4.20 1.05
N ALA A 104 0.65 -5.30 0.43
CA ALA A 104 -0.21 -6.04 -0.50
C ALA A 104 -1.45 -6.63 0.21
N ASP A 105 -1.29 -7.10 1.45
CA ASP A 105 -2.39 -7.60 2.28
C ASP A 105 -3.33 -6.46 2.71
N GLU A 106 -2.79 -5.29 3.05
CA GLU A 106 -3.56 -4.08 3.35
C GLU A 106 -4.42 -3.65 2.14
N GLU A 107 -3.84 -3.60 0.94
CA GLU A 107 -4.55 -3.25 -0.29
C GLU A 107 -5.64 -4.26 -0.63
N LYS A 108 -5.35 -5.55 -0.49
CA LYS A 108 -6.35 -6.61 -0.67
C LYS A 108 -7.51 -6.46 0.33
N SER A 109 -7.21 -6.17 1.58
CA SER A 109 -8.22 -5.96 2.63
C SER A 109 -9.10 -4.75 2.31
N LYS A 110 -8.52 -3.61 1.88
CA LYS A 110 -9.27 -2.42 1.45
C LYS A 110 -10.20 -2.75 0.28
N LYS A 111 -9.71 -3.51 -0.72
CA LYS A 111 -10.51 -3.95 -1.86
C LYS A 111 -11.66 -4.86 -1.45
N ASP A 112 -11.40 -5.84 -0.58
CA ASP A 112 -12.44 -6.75 -0.10
C ASP A 112 -13.53 -6.01 0.70
N ALA A 113 -13.15 -5.02 1.51
CA ALA A 113 -14.09 -4.15 2.22
C ALA A 113 -14.92 -3.30 1.25
N SER A 114 -14.28 -2.71 0.23
CA SER A 114 -14.96 -1.93 -0.81
C SER A 114 -15.96 -2.78 -1.60
N ASN A 115 -15.60 -4.01 -1.99
CA ASN A 115 -16.50 -4.92 -2.69
C ASN A 115 -17.71 -5.29 -1.82
N LYS A 116 -17.50 -5.63 -0.55
CA LYS A 116 -18.61 -5.91 0.38
C LYS A 116 -19.54 -4.72 0.54
N LEU A 117 -18.99 -3.50 0.60
CA LEU A 117 -19.80 -2.29 0.67
C LEU A 117 -20.61 -2.08 -0.61
N ALA A 118 -20.02 -2.32 -1.78
CA ALA A 118 -20.72 -2.25 -3.05
C ALA A 118 -21.87 -3.27 -3.13
N ASP A 119 -21.66 -4.51 -2.68
CA ASP A 119 -22.69 -5.54 -2.63
C ASP A 119 -23.89 -5.11 -1.78
N ARG A 120 -23.62 -4.50 -0.61
CA ARG A 120 -24.68 -3.97 0.28
C ARG A 120 -25.44 -2.79 -0.32
N ILE A 121 -24.74 -1.91 -1.04
CA ILE A 121 -25.39 -0.80 -1.75
C ILE A 121 -26.29 -1.35 -2.87
N ASN A 122 -25.83 -2.34 -3.62
CA ASN A 122 -26.63 -2.97 -4.68
C ASN A 122 -27.90 -3.61 -4.10
N GLU A 123 -27.78 -4.38 -3.01
CA GLU A 123 -28.94 -4.97 -2.33
C GLU A 123 -29.94 -3.89 -1.86
N LEU A 124 -29.44 -2.78 -1.31
CA LEU A 124 -30.29 -1.66 -0.91
C LEU A 124 -31.03 -1.06 -2.11
N MET A 125 -30.34 -0.84 -3.24
CA MET A 125 -30.95 -0.24 -4.44
C MET A 125 -31.99 -1.18 -5.06
N ASP A 126 -31.73 -2.48 -5.05
CA ASP A 126 -32.68 -3.50 -5.52
C ASP A 126 -33.95 -3.51 -4.66
N VAL A 127 -33.79 -3.51 -3.32
CA VAL A 127 -34.93 -3.46 -2.39
C VAL A 127 -35.69 -2.14 -2.48
N SER A 128 -34.99 -1.01 -2.59
CA SER A 128 -35.61 0.30 -2.77
C SER A 128 -36.45 0.37 -4.03
N SER A 129 -35.94 -0.14 -5.15
CA SER A 129 -36.65 -0.19 -6.43
C SER A 129 -37.87 -1.11 -6.37
N ALA A 130 -37.73 -2.29 -5.75
CA ALA A 130 -38.83 -3.22 -5.56
C ALA A 130 -39.96 -2.62 -4.71
N LEU A 131 -39.61 -2.05 -3.54
CA LEU A 131 -40.59 -1.38 -2.68
C LEU A 131 -41.27 -0.21 -3.40
N ALA A 132 -40.50 0.61 -4.11
CA ALA A 132 -41.06 1.75 -4.84
C ALA A 132 -42.06 1.33 -5.93
N SER A 133 -41.79 0.20 -6.60
CA SER A 133 -42.72 -0.41 -7.54
C SER A 133 -44.00 -0.91 -6.87
N ASP A 134 -43.88 -1.50 -5.69
CA ASP A 134 -45.03 -2.08 -4.95
C ASP A 134 -45.95 -0.98 -4.36
N ILE A 135 -45.37 0.09 -3.82
CA ILE A 135 -46.11 1.17 -3.13
C ILE A 135 -46.41 2.39 -4.02
N GLY A 136 -45.79 2.47 -5.20
CA GLY A 136 -45.99 3.55 -6.18
C GLY A 136 -45.34 4.90 -5.81
N LYS A 137 -44.40 4.93 -4.87
CA LYS A 137 -43.63 6.11 -4.42
C LYS A 137 -42.25 5.67 -3.90
N GLU A 138 -41.31 6.58 -3.71
CA GLU A 138 -40.02 6.25 -3.10
C GLU A 138 -40.17 5.64 -1.69
N ALA A 139 -39.38 4.59 -1.42
CA ALA A 139 -39.37 3.91 -0.13
C ALA A 139 -38.75 4.80 0.96
N THR A 140 -39.36 4.83 2.14
CA THR A 140 -38.80 5.57 3.29
C THR A 140 -37.70 4.78 4.00
N LEU A 141 -36.92 5.46 4.86
CA LEU A 141 -35.89 4.80 5.67
C LEU A 141 -36.48 3.70 6.57
N GLU A 142 -37.69 3.92 7.10
CA GLU A 142 -38.46 2.92 7.85
C GLU A 142 -38.72 1.66 7.02
N GLU A 143 -39.29 1.83 5.83
CA GLU A 143 -39.71 0.72 4.97
C GLU A 143 -38.49 -0.09 4.49
N LEU A 144 -37.39 0.59 4.15
CA LEU A 144 -36.12 -0.02 3.80
C LEU A 144 -35.50 -0.79 4.98
N SER A 145 -35.47 -0.18 6.17
CA SER A 145 -34.93 -0.79 7.39
C SER A 145 -35.68 -2.06 7.76
N GLU A 146 -37.01 -2.03 7.72
CA GLU A 146 -37.85 -3.21 7.98
C GLU A 146 -37.62 -4.31 6.94
N ARG A 147 -37.47 -3.95 5.66
CA ARG A 147 -37.33 -4.91 4.56
C ARG A 147 -35.94 -5.55 4.48
N LEU A 148 -34.89 -4.78 4.79
CA LEU A 148 -33.48 -5.20 4.82
C LEU A 148 -33.07 -5.79 6.19
N GLN A 149 -33.91 -5.62 7.22
CA GLN A 149 -33.63 -6.06 8.60
C GLN A 149 -32.35 -5.46 9.19
N ILE A 150 -32.06 -4.21 8.83
CA ILE A 150 -30.92 -3.44 9.35
C ILE A 150 -31.42 -2.13 9.99
N PRO A 151 -30.68 -1.53 10.94
CA PRO A 151 -31.05 -0.26 11.56
C PRO A 151 -31.20 0.87 10.53
N LYS A 152 -32.11 1.84 10.79
CA LYS A 152 -32.34 2.98 9.88
C LYS A 152 -31.10 3.82 9.65
N ASP A 153 -30.31 4.00 10.70
CA ASP A 153 -29.03 4.68 10.72
C ASP A 153 -28.04 4.03 9.72
N GLU A 154 -28.05 2.71 9.61
CA GLU A 154 -27.23 1.98 8.63
C GLU A 154 -27.76 2.13 7.19
N VAL A 155 -29.09 2.11 7.00
CA VAL A 155 -29.72 2.43 5.70
C VAL A 155 -29.35 3.85 5.24
N GLU A 156 -29.43 4.82 6.15
CA GLU A 156 -29.10 6.22 5.88
C GLU A 156 -27.62 6.38 5.48
N GLU A 157 -26.71 5.68 6.15
CA GLU A 157 -25.29 5.66 5.81
C GLU A 157 -25.04 5.08 4.41
N LEU A 158 -25.63 3.93 4.08
CA LEU A 158 -25.48 3.31 2.76
C LEU A 158 -26.02 4.21 1.63
N LEU A 159 -27.16 4.88 1.85
CA LEU A 159 -27.69 5.86 0.89
C LEU A 159 -26.76 7.06 0.70
N LYS A 160 -26.19 7.61 1.79
CA LYS A 160 -25.21 8.71 1.71
C LYS A 160 -23.97 8.30 0.90
N ILE A 161 -23.44 7.10 1.15
CA ILE A 161 -22.28 6.58 0.43
C ILE A 161 -22.60 6.41 -1.06
N SER A 162 -23.75 5.83 -1.39
CA SER A 162 -24.24 5.68 -2.77
C SER A 162 -24.32 7.02 -3.52
N LEU A 163 -24.91 8.03 -2.89
CA LEU A 163 -25.02 9.38 -3.46
C LEU A 163 -23.64 10.03 -3.68
N ASN A 164 -22.72 9.87 -2.73
CA ASN A 164 -21.36 10.37 -2.87
C ASN A 164 -20.62 9.70 -4.04
N ALA A 165 -20.79 8.39 -4.24
CA ALA A 165 -20.20 7.68 -5.38
C ALA A 165 -20.69 8.23 -6.73
N ILE A 166 -21.99 8.46 -6.88
CA ILE A 166 -22.59 9.03 -8.10
C ILE A 166 -22.06 10.45 -8.38
N ASN A 167 -21.81 11.24 -7.33
CA ASN A 167 -21.28 12.59 -7.47
C ASN A 167 -19.79 12.61 -7.86
N LEU A 168 -19.01 11.62 -7.44
CA LEU A 168 -17.61 11.46 -7.81
C LEU A 168 -17.45 11.05 -9.28
N GLU A 169 -18.35 10.21 -9.84
CA GLU A 169 -18.30 9.82 -11.25
C GLU A 169 -18.66 10.94 -12.25
N LYS A 170 -19.29 12.03 -11.77
CA LYS A 170 -19.76 13.14 -12.61
C LYS A 170 -18.76 14.31 -12.74
N ASN A 171 -17.61 14.26 -12.04
CA ASN A 171 -16.54 15.27 -12.09
C ASN A 171 -15.27 14.69 -12.71
#